data_AF-A0AAW2BR93-F1
#
_entry.id   AF-A0AAW2BR93-F1
#
_cell.length_a   1.000
_cell.length_b   1.000
_cell.length_c   1.000
_cell.angle_alpha   90.00
_cell.angle_beta   90.00
_cell.angle_gamma   90.00
#
_symmetry.space_group_name_H-M   'P 1'
#
loop_
_entity.id
_entity.type
_entity.pdbx_description
1 polymer ?
#
loop_
_entity_poly.entity_id
_entity_poly.type
_entity_poly.pdbx_seq_one_letter_code
_entity_poly.pdbx_strand_id
1 'polypeptide(L)'
;MGKGRKFSKCREIFDDIINQGRVPCESTFHVLIVAYLSSTIQGCLEEACSIYNRMIQLGGYRPRLGLHNSLFRALVSKPGASSKHYLKQAEFIFHNVVTSGLEIHKDIYGGLIWLHSYQDTID
;
A
#
# COMPACT_ATOMS: atom_id res chain seq x y z
N MET A 1 11.09 22.05 2.27
CA MET A 1 11.97 21.13 1.50
C MET A 1 12.31 19.80 2.21
N GLY A 2 11.54 19.32 3.21
CA GLY A 2 11.98 18.18 4.05
C GLY A 2 11.31 16.81 3.83
N LYS A 3 10.16 16.71 3.13
CA LYS A 3 9.41 15.45 3.01
C LYS A 3 9.92 14.52 1.90
N GLY A 4 10.31 15.07 0.74
CA GLY A 4 10.85 14.31 -0.40
C GLY A 4 12.14 13.55 -0.09
N ARG A 5 13.04 14.15 0.71
CA ARG A 5 14.31 13.52 1.09
C ARG A 5 14.15 12.26 1.95
N LYS A 6 13.05 12.11 2.69
CA LYS A 6 12.89 11.03 3.66
C LYS A 6 12.67 9.68 2.98
N PHE A 7 11.74 9.58 2.02
CA PHE A 7 11.51 8.30 1.34
C PHE A 7 12.57 7.97 0.30
N SER A 8 13.20 8.96 -0.35
CA SER A 8 14.27 8.70 -1.34
C SER A 8 15.45 7.94 -0.72
N LYS A 9 15.92 8.36 0.47
CA LYS A 9 17.02 7.65 1.13
C LYS A 9 16.58 6.29 1.67
N CYS A 10 15.36 6.18 2.20
CA CYS A 10 14.82 4.87 2.60
C CYS A 10 14.73 3.90 1.42
N ARG A 11 14.36 4.39 0.23
CA ARG A 11 14.28 3.58 -0.98
C ARG A 11 15.66 3.13 -1.45
N GLU A 12 16.65 4.03 -1.47
CA GLU A 12 18.02 3.69 -1.83
C GLU A 12 18.58 2.56 -0.93
N ILE A 13 18.37 2.66 0.39
CA ILE A 13 18.80 1.63 1.34
C ILE A 13 18.03 0.32 1.12
N PHE A 14 16.74 0.39 0.83
CA PHE A 14 15.93 -0.78 0.52
C PHE A 14 16.43 -1.49 -0.73
N ASP A 15 16.69 -0.74 -1.80
CA ASP A 15 17.20 -1.29 -3.06
C ASP A 15 18.59 -1.91 -2.87
N ASP A 16 19.47 -1.32 -2.04
CA ASP A 16 20.77 -1.89 -1.67
C ASP A 16 20.63 -3.25 -0.93
N ILE A 17 19.68 -3.37 0.00
CA ILE A 17 19.36 -4.66 0.66
C ILE A 17 19.02 -5.71 -0.39
N ILE A 18 18.14 -5.37 -1.34
CA ILE A 18 17.70 -6.29 -2.41
C ILE A 18 18.87 -6.63 -3.36
N ASN A 19 19.67 -5.65 -3.76
CA ASN A 19 20.79 -5.82 -4.69
C ASN A 19 21.92 -6.67 -4.11
N GLN A 20 22.09 -6.64 -2.78
CA GLN A 20 23.00 -7.54 -2.07
C GLN A 20 22.45 -8.97 -1.90
N GLY A 21 21.28 -9.28 -2.47
CA GLY A 21 20.62 -10.57 -2.33
C GLY A 21 20.07 -10.84 -0.93
N ARG A 22 19.92 -9.81 -0.10
CA ARG A 22 19.38 -9.95 1.25
C ARG A 22 17.86 -9.87 1.24
N VAL A 23 17.24 -10.55 2.19
CA VAL A 23 15.79 -10.53 2.39
C VAL A 23 15.44 -9.44 3.42
N PRO A 24 14.71 -8.37 3.03
CA PRO A 24 14.30 -7.33 3.99
C PRO A 24 13.30 -7.90 5.00
N CYS A 25 13.37 -7.50 6.26
CA CYS A 25 12.39 -7.94 7.25
C CYS A 25 11.06 -7.17 7.14
N GLU A 26 10.01 -7.67 7.80
CA GLU A 26 8.67 -7.07 7.81
C GLU A 26 8.68 -5.58 8.18
N SER A 27 9.47 -5.20 9.20
CA SER A 27 9.55 -3.81 9.66
C SER A 27 10.19 -2.89 8.62
N THR A 28 11.16 -3.38 7.83
CA THR A 28 11.75 -2.60 6.72
C THR A 28 10.70 -2.24 5.68
N PHE A 29 9.87 -3.21 5.27
CA PHE A 29 8.75 -2.96 4.37
C PHE A 29 7.75 -1.96 4.97
N HIS A 30 7.35 -2.19 6.23
CA HIS A 30 6.39 -1.33 6.92
C HIS A 30 6.85 0.12 6.95
N VAL A 31 8.09 0.38 7.39
CA VAL A 31 8.63 1.75 7.51
C VAL A 31 8.66 2.44 6.15
N LEU A 32 9.10 1.76 5.10
CA LEU A 32 9.15 2.33 3.75
C LEU A 32 7.76 2.66 3.20
N ILE A 33 6.80 1.75 3.36
CA ILE A 33 5.40 1.95 2.93
C ILE A 33 4.79 3.16 3.65
N VAL A 34 4.92 3.23 4.99
CA VAL A 34 4.39 4.35 5.77
C VAL A 34 5.05 5.68 5.40
N ALA A 35 6.36 5.67 5.11
CA ALA A 35 7.07 6.86 4.63
C ALA A 35 6.52 7.38 3.29
N TYR A 36 6.22 6.48 2.35
CA TYR A 36 5.56 6.83 1.10
C TYR A 36 4.12 7.34 1.31
N LEU A 37 3.32 6.65 2.13
CA LEU A 37 1.93 7.07 2.42
C LEU A 37 1.85 8.43 3.12
N SER A 38 2.87 8.79 3.89
CA SER A 38 2.96 10.10 4.58
C SER A 38 3.40 11.25 3.66
N SER A 39 3.75 10.95 2.42
CA SER A 39 4.22 11.92 1.43
C SER A 39 3.06 12.53 0.65
N THR A 40 3.14 13.83 0.38
CA THR A 40 2.21 14.56 -0.49
C THR A 40 2.70 14.61 -1.94
N ILE A 41 3.85 14.00 -2.24
CA ILE A 41 4.42 13.97 -3.60
C ILE A 41 3.61 13.00 -4.47
N GLN A 42 3.33 13.41 -5.70
CA GLN A 42 2.65 12.59 -6.69
C GLN A 42 3.44 11.29 -6.96
N GLY A 43 2.76 10.16 -7.13
CA GLY A 43 3.42 8.86 -7.35
C GLY A 43 3.76 8.09 -6.07
N CYS A 44 3.75 8.74 -4.88
CA CYS A 44 4.12 8.04 -3.64
C CYS A 44 3.11 6.96 -3.23
N LEU A 45 1.82 7.10 -3.57
CA LEU A 45 0.83 6.06 -3.27
C LEU A 45 1.10 4.80 -4.10
N GLU A 46 1.43 4.99 -5.38
CA GLU A 46 1.80 3.93 -6.32
C GLU A 46 3.05 3.19 -5.84
N GLU A 47 4.08 3.93 -5.40
CA GLU A 47 5.28 3.33 -4.81
C GLU A 47 4.97 2.56 -3.53
N ALA A 48 4.12 3.09 -2.63
CA ALA A 48 3.68 2.36 -1.44
C ALA A 48 3.01 1.03 -1.80
N CYS A 49 2.16 1.04 -2.82
CA CYS A 49 1.48 -0.17 -3.31
C CYS A 49 2.47 -1.16 -3.94
N SER A 50 3.44 -0.67 -4.71
CA SER A 50 4.49 -1.48 -5.32
C SER A 50 5.33 -2.22 -4.27
N ILE A 51 5.78 -1.50 -3.23
CA ILE A 51 6.53 -2.08 -2.11
C ILE A 51 5.69 -3.09 -1.33
N TYR A 52 4.40 -2.82 -1.09
CA TYR A 52 3.49 -3.78 -0.47
C TYR A 52 3.31 -5.04 -1.33
N ASN A 53 3.09 -4.91 -2.63
CA ASN A 53 2.96 -6.05 -3.53
C ASN A 53 4.23 -6.90 -3.54
N ARG A 54 5.41 -6.26 -3.51
CA ARG A 54 6.68 -6.96 -3.38
C ARG A 54 6.79 -7.72 -2.05
N MET A 55 6.35 -7.13 -0.95
CA MET A 55 6.29 -7.80 0.37
C MET A 55 5.46 -9.08 0.28
N ILE A 56 4.27 -9.03 -0.32
CA ILE A 56 3.40 -10.22 -0.45
C ILE A 56 4.00 -11.26 -1.40
N GLN A 57 4.57 -10.84 -2.53
CA GLN A 57 5.19 -11.73 -3.53
C GLN A 57 6.40 -12.51 -2.99
N LEU A 58 7.21 -11.89 -2.12
CA LEU A 58 8.33 -12.58 -1.50
C LEU A 58 7.87 -13.68 -0.54
N GLY A 59 6.61 -13.65 -0.10
CA GLY A 59 6.01 -14.66 0.77
C GLY A 59 6.57 -14.64 2.20
N GLY A 60 5.91 -15.36 3.10
CA GLY A 60 6.38 -15.52 4.49
C GLY A 60 6.13 -14.33 5.42
N TYR A 61 5.61 -13.20 4.93
CA TYR A 61 5.23 -12.06 5.76
C TYR A 61 3.74 -12.09 6.11
N ARG A 62 3.42 -11.63 7.32
CA ARG A 62 2.05 -11.33 7.75
C ARG A 62 1.97 -9.85 8.08
N PRO A 63 1.69 -8.98 7.10
CA PRO A 63 1.62 -7.55 7.34
C PRO A 63 0.57 -7.23 8.41
N ARG A 64 0.92 -6.32 9.31
CA ARG A 64 0.03 -5.92 10.42
C ARG A 64 -1.23 -5.27 9.89
N LEU A 65 -2.34 -5.48 10.59
CA LEU A 65 -3.63 -4.86 10.29
C LEU A 65 -3.55 -3.33 10.13
N GLY A 66 -2.73 -2.66 10.95
CA GLY A 66 -2.50 -1.22 10.84
C GLY A 66 -1.90 -0.78 9.49
N LEU A 67 -1.08 -1.62 8.86
CA LEU A 67 -0.50 -1.33 7.54
C LEU A 67 -1.58 -1.43 6.45
N HIS A 68 -2.38 -2.50 6.46
CA HIS A 68 -3.52 -2.66 5.56
C HIS A 68 -4.50 -1.49 5.67
N ASN A 69 -4.88 -1.11 6.89
CA ASN A 69 -5.78 0.02 7.14
C ASN A 69 -5.20 1.36 6.64
N SER A 70 -3.89 1.54 6.69
CA SER A 70 -3.24 2.77 6.21
C SER A 70 -3.21 2.85 4.69
N LEU A 71 -2.85 1.74 4.03
CA LEU A 71 -2.89 1.61 2.56
C LEU A 71 -4.31 1.82 2.04
N PHE A 72 -5.27 1.14 2.65
CA PHE A 72 -6.66 1.19 2.24
C PHE A 72 -7.23 2.61 2.34
N ARG A 73 -7.00 3.30 3.48
CA ARG A 73 -7.39 4.70 3.66
C ARG A 73 -6.76 5.63 2.61
N ALA A 74 -5.51 5.38 2.23
CA ALA A 74 -4.84 6.18 1.20
C ALA A 74 -5.45 5.96 -0.21
N LEU A 75 -5.86 4.74 -0.53
CA LEU A 75 -6.50 4.41 -1.82
C LEU A 75 -7.88 5.07 -1.96
N VAL A 76 -8.69 5.05 -0.89
CA VAL A 76 -10.05 5.65 -0.92
C VAL A 76 -10.04 7.18 -0.82
N SER A 77 -9.00 7.78 -0.24
CA SER A 77 -8.91 9.24 -0.07
C SER A 77 -8.39 9.98 -1.30
N LYS A 78 -7.93 9.29 -2.35
CA LYS A 78 -7.47 9.89 -3.62
C LYS A 78 -8.28 9.43 -4.83
N PRO A 79 -9.56 9.82 -4.96
CA PRO A 79 -10.29 9.62 -6.21
C PRO A 79 -9.70 10.51 -7.31
N GLY A 80 -9.10 9.87 -8.31
CA GLY A 80 -8.58 10.51 -9.52
C GLY A 80 -8.66 9.54 -10.70
N ALA A 81 -8.08 9.91 -11.85
CA ALA A 81 -8.11 9.13 -13.10
C ALA A 81 -7.57 7.68 -13.01
N SER A 82 -6.97 7.29 -11.87
CA SER A 82 -6.45 5.95 -11.58
C SER A 82 -7.40 5.06 -10.76
N SER A 83 -8.69 5.40 -10.69
CA SER A 83 -9.71 4.68 -9.87
C SER A 83 -9.73 3.16 -10.11
N LYS A 84 -9.59 2.70 -11.36
CA LYS A 84 -9.53 1.26 -11.70
C LYS A 84 -8.29 0.56 -11.13
N HIS A 85 -7.13 1.23 -11.12
CA HIS A 85 -5.90 0.67 -10.56
C HIS A 85 -5.97 0.59 -9.03
N TYR A 86 -6.49 1.65 -8.39
CA TYR A 86 -6.67 1.66 -6.94
C TYR A 86 -7.71 0.66 -6.46
N LEU A 87 -8.77 0.40 -7.26
CA LEU A 87 -9.71 -0.68 -6.96
C LEU A 87 -9.00 -2.04 -6.92
N LYS A 88 -8.27 -2.40 -7.98
CA LYS A 88 -7.54 -3.68 -8.02
C LYS A 88 -6.58 -3.82 -6.85
N GLN A 89 -5.92 -2.73 -6.47
CA GLN A 89 -5.04 -2.73 -5.30
C GLN A 89 -5.82 -2.89 -3.99
N ALA A 90 -6.98 -2.25 -3.85
CA ALA A 90 -7.85 -2.39 -2.68
C ALA A 90 -8.40 -3.82 -2.54
N GLU A 91 -8.82 -4.44 -3.65
CA GLU A 91 -9.23 -5.85 -3.70
C GLU A 91 -8.09 -6.79 -3.33
N PHE A 92 -6.87 -6.51 -3.81
CA PHE A 92 -5.70 -7.30 -3.46
C PHE A 92 -5.36 -7.22 -1.96
N ILE A 93 -5.43 -6.02 -1.37
CA ILE A 93 -5.25 -5.84 0.08
C ILE A 93 -6.33 -6.60 0.85
N PHE A 94 -7.60 -6.47 0.44
CA PHE A 94 -8.71 -7.19 1.07
C PHE A 94 -8.51 -8.71 1.03
N HIS A 95 -8.14 -9.25 -0.13
CA HIS A 95 -7.84 -10.67 -0.27
C HIS A 95 -6.70 -11.12 0.66
N ASN A 96 -5.64 -10.32 0.80
CA ASN A 96 -4.54 -10.65 1.71
C ASN A 96 -4.98 -10.65 3.19
N VAL A 97 -5.80 -9.70 3.62
CA VAL A 97 -6.33 -9.65 4.99
C VAL A 97 -7.17 -10.89 5.29
N VAL A 98 -8.07 -11.27 4.37
CA VAL A 98 -8.92 -12.46 4.48
C VAL A 98 -8.08 -13.74 4.58
N THR A 99 -7.15 -13.93 3.64
CA THR A 99 -6.32 -15.15 3.58
C THR A 99 -5.31 -15.26 4.72
N SER A 100 -4.94 -14.13 5.33
CA SER A 100 -4.09 -14.10 6.53
C SER A 100 -4.86 -14.37 7.82
N GLY A 101 -6.19 -14.49 7.77
CA GLY A 101 -7.04 -14.69 8.94
C GLY A 101 -7.08 -13.48 9.89
N LEU A 102 -6.79 -12.28 9.37
CA LEU A 102 -6.84 -11.05 10.14
C LEU A 102 -8.26 -10.50 10.21
N GLU A 103 -8.61 -9.87 11.34
CA GLU A 103 -9.91 -9.22 11.50
C GLU A 103 -10.03 -8.03 10.53
N ILE A 104 -11.09 -8.03 9.72
CA ILE A 104 -11.34 -6.98 8.72
C ILE A 104 -12.04 -5.81 9.40
N HIS A 105 -11.43 -4.62 9.37
CA HIS A 105 -12.07 -3.41 9.85
C HIS A 105 -13.23 -2.99 8.94
N LYS A 106 -14.31 -2.45 9.54
CA LYS A 106 -15.51 -1.97 8.83
C LYS A 106 -15.21 -0.96 7.72
N ASP A 107 -14.17 -0.13 7.92
CA ASP A 107 -13.72 0.86 6.95
C ASP A 107 -13.30 0.24 5.61
N ILE A 108 -12.79 -1.00 5.63
CA ILE A 108 -12.38 -1.73 4.41
C ILE A 108 -13.61 -2.06 3.56
N TYR A 109 -14.68 -2.58 4.18
CA TYR A 109 -15.93 -2.87 3.47
C TYR A 109 -16.58 -1.60 2.91
N GLY A 110 -16.66 -0.54 3.72
CA GLY A 110 -17.25 0.73 3.29
C GLY A 110 -16.51 1.36 2.10
N GLY A 111 -15.17 1.34 2.13
CA GLY A 111 -14.39 1.89 1.04
C GLY A 111 -14.39 1.04 -0.24
N LEU A 112 -14.54 -0.29 -0.14
CA LEU A 112 -14.71 -1.14 -1.33
C LEU A 112 -16.03 -0.82 -2.02
N ILE A 113 -17.12 -0.77 -1.26
CA ILE A 113 -18.45 -0.39 -1.77
C ILE A 113 -18.37 0.99 -2.43
N TRP A 114 -17.73 1.96 -1.76
CA TRP A 114 -17.55 3.30 -2.31
C TRP A 114 -16.74 3.30 -3.61
N LEU A 115 -15.60 2.59 -3.67
CA LEU A 115 -14.78 2.49 -4.88
C LEU A 115 -15.52 1.85 -6.06
N HIS A 116 -16.33 0.82 -5.82
CA HIS A 116 -17.18 0.22 -6.86
C HIS A 116 -18.28 1.18 -7.30
N SER A 117 -18.96 1.85 -6.37
CA SER A 117 -20.03 2.81 -6.72
C SER A 117 -19.55 4.02 -7.53
N TYR A 118 -18.29 4.44 -7.35
CA TYR A 118 -17.71 5.55 -8.10
C TYR A 118 -17.41 5.17 -9.55
N GLN A 119 -17.22 3.88 -9.85
CA GLN A 119 -17.00 3.43 -11.23
C GLN A 119 -18.28 3.48 -12.07
N ASP A 120 -19.45 3.31 -11.46
CA ASP A 120 -20.74 3.38 -12.14
C ASP A 120 -21.18 4.82 -12.46
N THR A 121 -20.52 5.83 -11.89
CA THR A 121 -20.83 7.26 -12.13
C THR A 121 -20.04 7.90 -13.29
N ILE A 122 -19.15 7.14 -13.95
CA ILE A 122 -18.40 7.58 -15.13
C ILE A 122 -18.76 6.68 -16.30
N ASP A 123 -19.96 6.90 -16.84
CA ASP A 123 -20.36 6.52 -18.20
C ASP A 123 -21.00 7.75 -18.87
#